data_AF-A0A929U5Y7-F1
#
_entry.id   AF-A0A929U5Y7-F1
#
_cell.length_a   1.000
_cell.length_b   1.000
_cell.length_c   1.000
_cell.angle_alpha   90.00
_cell.angle_beta   90.00
_cell.angle_gamma   90.00
#
_symmetry.space_group_name_H-M   'P 1'
#
loop_
_entity.id
_entity.type
_entity.pdbx_description
1 polymer ?
#
loop_
_entity_poly.entity_id
_entity_poly.type
_entity_poly.pdbx_seq_one_letter_code
_entity_poly.pdbx_strand_id
1 'polypeptide(L)'
;MIDIPYQEQLQIKQRRLSALLKPFCSVQPIIGMENPLHYRAKVHAVMTHGRGGVPLAGTYKEGTHEVVPIENCLIEEERAGKIIRTILQLMKDFKYRAYDEDNGYGLFRHILIRVGKESGEILVVLVLTSPILPSKN
;
A
#
# COMPACT_ATOMS: atom_id res chain seq x y z
N MET A 1 8.97 -9.77 9.63
CA MET A 1 10.37 -9.76 9.16
C MET A 1 10.95 -8.34 9.05
N ILE A 2 10.17 -7.25 9.10
CA ILE A 2 10.72 -5.89 9.18
C ILE A 2 11.57 -5.70 10.46
N ASP A 3 11.23 -6.46 11.50
CA ASP A 3 11.86 -6.59 12.80
C ASP A 3 13.20 -7.36 12.81
N ILE A 4 13.58 -7.99 11.70
CA ILE A 4 14.77 -8.85 11.59
C ILE A 4 15.83 -8.15 10.72
N PRO A 5 17.12 -8.13 11.10
CA PRO A 5 18.19 -7.58 10.28
C PRO A 5 18.19 -8.16 8.85
N TYR A 6 18.40 -7.31 7.84
CA TYR A 6 18.24 -7.73 6.43
C TYR A 6 19.10 -8.94 6.04
N GLN A 7 20.34 -9.00 6.53
CA GLN A 7 21.24 -10.15 6.30
C GLN A 7 20.67 -11.46 6.87
N GLU A 8 20.06 -11.40 8.04
CA GLU A 8 19.41 -12.56 8.63
C GLU A 8 18.15 -12.96 7.84
N GLN A 9 17.40 -11.99 7.32
CA GLN A 9 16.29 -12.29 6.41
C GLN A 9 16.75 -13.07 5.18
N LEU A 10 17.89 -12.71 4.57
CA LEU A 10 18.47 -13.42 3.42
C LEU A 10 18.86 -14.86 3.81
N GLN A 11 19.51 -15.04 4.95
CA GLN A 11 19.88 -16.37 5.45
C GLN A 11 18.67 -17.26 5.75
N ILE A 12 17.61 -16.71 6.33
CA ILE A 12 16.35 -17.44 6.59
C ILE A 12 15.73 -17.87 5.27
N LYS A 13 15.65 -16.97 4.28
CA LYS A 13 15.14 -17.29 2.94
C LYS A 13 15.97 -18.37 2.25
N GLN A 14 17.31 -18.27 2.33
CA GLN A 14 18.23 -19.25 1.76
C GLN A 14 18.00 -20.63 2.37
N ARG A 15 18.01 -20.73 3.71
CA ARG A 15 17.79 -21.99 4.44
C ARG A 15 16.45 -22.62 4.06
N ARG A 16 15.38 -21.80 4.01
CA ARG A 16 14.04 -22.26 3.63
C ARG A 16 14.00 -22.81 2.21
N LEU A 17 14.54 -22.07 1.23
CA LEU A 17 14.56 -22.51 -0.17
C LEU A 17 15.43 -23.75 -0.36
N SER A 18 16.62 -23.80 0.24
CA SER A 18 17.50 -24.97 0.18
C SER A 18 16.82 -26.22 0.74
N ALA A 19 16.04 -26.11 1.83
CA ALA A 19 15.29 -27.24 2.37
C ALA A 19 14.16 -27.69 1.44
N LEU A 20 13.40 -26.76 0.88
CA LEU A 20 12.27 -27.05 -0.01
C LEU A 20 12.72 -27.64 -1.36
N LEU A 21 13.83 -27.16 -1.91
CA LEU A 21 14.30 -27.52 -3.25
C LEU A 21 15.37 -28.61 -3.25
N LYS A 22 15.81 -29.07 -2.07
CA LYS A 22 16.84 -30.13 -1.90
C LYS A 22 16.65 -31.34 -2.84
N PRO A 23 15.44 -31.87 -3.08
CA PRO A 23 15.25 -33.03 -3.95
C PRO A 23 15.45 -32.73 -5.45
N PHE A 24 15.37 -31.46 -5.85
CA PHE A 24 15.34 -31.04 -7.26
C PHE A 24 16.64 -30.37 -7.70
N CYS A 25 17.21 -29.50 -6.87
CA CYS A 25 18.42 -28.78 -7.20
C CYS A 25 19.13 -28.17 -5.98
N SER A 26 20.39 -27.78 -6.19
CA SER A 26 21.09 -26.89 -5.27
C SER A 26 20.67 -25.44 -5.49
N VAL A 27 20.42 -24.72 -4.40
CA VAL A 27 20.01 -23.32 -4.45
C VAL A 27 21.25 -22.43 -4.39
N GLN A 28 21.43 -21.58 -5.42
CA GLN A 28 22.47 -20.57 -5.45
C GLN A 28 22.26 -19.49 -4.36
N PRO A 29 23.29 -18.73 -3.98
CA PRO A 29 23.14 -17.63 -3.03
C PRO A 29 22.10 -16.61 -3.47
N ILE A 30 21.18 -16.24 -2.58
CA ILE A 30 20.19 -15.18 -2.82
C ILE A 30 20.91 -13.83 -2.96
N ILE A 31 20.63 -13.13 -4.06
CA ILE A 31 21.10 -11.76 -4.29
C ILE A 31 20.25 -10.80 -3.45
N GLY A 32 20.91 -10.08 -2.54
CA GLY A 32 20.28 -9.04 -1.74
C GLY A 32 20.16 -7.71 -2.50
N MET A 33 19.28 -6.84 -1.99
CA MET A 33 19.17 -5.44 -2.40
C MET A 33 20.07 -4.58 -1.52
N GLU A 34 20.74 -3.58 -2.11
CA GLU A 34 21.62 -2.66 -1.39
C GLU A 34 20.85 -1.80 -0.38
N ASN A 35 19.72 -1.21 -0.80
CA ASN A 35 18.80 -0.47 0.06
C ASN A 35 17.41 -1.15 0.07
N PRO A 36 17.06 -1.93 1.09
CA PRO A 36 15.82 -2.72 1.13
C PRO A 36 14.57 -1.91 1.52
N LEU A 37 14.62 -0.57 1.47
CA LEU A 37 13.51 0.32 1.80
C LEU A 37 12.92 0.99 0.54
N HIS A 38 11.66 1.41 0.63
CA HIS A 38 10.94 2.21 -0.37
C HIS A 38 10.96 1.67 -1.80
N TYR A 39 11.16 0.36 -1.97
CA TYR A 39 11.33 -0.24 -3.28
C TYR A 39 10.02 -0.44 -4.06
N ARG A 40 8.86 -0.40 -3.40
CA ARG A 40 7.57 -0.73 -4.01
C ARG A 40 7.01 0.46 -4.79
N ALA A 41 7.10 0.36 -6.11
CA ALA A 41 6.62 1.36 -7.06
C ALA A 41 5.09 1.39 -7.26
N LYS A 42 4.35 0.37 -6.80
CA LYS A 42 2.88 0.31 -6.84
C LYS A 42 2.31 0.27 -5.42
N VAL A 43 1.71 1.37 -4.99
CA VAL A 43 1.04 1.51 -3.70
C VAL A 43 -0.47 1.31 -3.88
N HIS A 44 -1.07 0.58 -2.95
CA HIS A 44 -2.51 0.36 -2.88
C HIS A 44 -2.98 0.75 -1.49
N ALA A 45 -3.67 1.87 -1.40
CA ALA A 45 -4.25 2.36 -0.16
C ALA A 45 -5.75 2.06 -0.14
N VAL A 46 -6.18 1.38 0.92
CA VAL A 46 -7.60 1.16 1.21
C VAL A 46 -8.12 2.35 1.99
N MET A 47 -9.25 2.88 1.56
CA MET A 47 -9.88 4.03 2.19
C MET A 47 -10.85 3.57 3.28
N THR A 48 -10.83 4.24 4.42
CA THR A 48 -11.77 4.01 5.52
C THR A 48 -12.09 5.32 6.22
N HIS A 49 -12.92 5.26 7.26
CA HIS A 49 -13.19 6.39 8.13
C HIS A 49 -12.72 6.10 9.57
N GLY A 50 -12.08 7.10 10.17
CA GLY A 50 -11.84 7.14 11.59
C GLY A 50 -13.05 7.66 12.36
N ARG A 51 -12.86 7.84 13.68
CA ARG A 51 -13.85 8.49 14.54
C ARG A 51 -14.23 9.87 13.99
N GLY A 52 -15.53 10.17 14.00
CA GLY A 52 -16.05 11.44 13.48
C GLY A 52 -16.07 11.57 11.96
N GLY A 53 -15.87 10.47 11.21
CA GLY A 53 -15.96 10.47 9.75
C GLY A 53 -14.73 11.04 9.04
N VAL A 54 -13.60 11.17 9.74
CA VAL A 54 -12.34 11.61 9.14
C VAL A 54 -11.85 10.55 8.16
N PRO A 55 -11.58 10.88 6.88
CA PRO A 55 -11.06 9.91 5.93
C PRO A 55 -9.65 9.46 6.34
N LEU A 56 -9.41 8.15 6.31
CA LEU A 56 -8.12 7.53 6.59
C LEU A 56 -7.73 6.59 5.45
N ALA A 57 -6.43 6.37 5.30
CA ALA A 57 -5.87 5.41 4.35
C ALA A 57 -5.03 4.36 5.09
N GLY A 58 -5.10 3.12 4.61
CA GLY A 58 -4.42 2.01 5.26
C GLY A 58 -4.36 0.74 4.42
N THR A 59 -4.09 -0.38 5.09
CA THR A 59 -4.17 -1.72 4.51
C THR A 59 -5.13 -2.58 5.33
N TYR A 60 -5.67 -3.62 4.72
CA TYR A 60 -6.40 -4.63 5.47
C TYR A 60 -5.47 -5.38 6.42
N LYS A 61 -5.96 -5.61 7.65
CA LYS A 61 -5.38 -6.53 8.60
C LYS A 61 -5.47 -7.95 8.06
N GLU A 62 -4.47 -8.78 8.38
CA GLU A 62 -4.41 -10.16 7.90
C GLU A 62 -5.67 -10.94 8.29
N GLY A 63 -6.31 -11.56 7.28
CA GLY A 63 -7.50 -12.37 7.46
C GLY A 63 -8.81 -11.60 7.67
N THR A 64 -8.84 -10.27 7.56
CA THR A 64 -10.05 -9.46 7.77
C THR A 64 -10.20 -8.34 6.73
N HIS A 65 -11.35 -7.64 6.74
CA HIS A 65 -11.54 -6.35 6.05
C HIS A 65 -11.42 -5.15 6.99
N GLU A 66 -10.80 -5.34 8.16
CA GLU A 66 -10.48 -4.25 9.08
C GLU A 66 -9.31 -3.44 8.51
N VAL A 67 -9.52 -2.14 8.27
CA VAL A 67 -8.47 -1.27 7.74
C VAL A 67 -7.61 -0.74 8.89
N VAL A 68 -6.31 -1.02 8.82
CA VAL A 68 -5.29 -0.48 9.73
C VAL A 68 -4.72 0.79 9.09
N PRO A 69 -4.90 1.98 9.70
CA PRO A 69 -4.34 3.22 9.19
C PRO A 69 -2.82 3.16 9.15
N ILE A 70 -2.23 3.59 8.03
CA ILE A 70 -0.78 3.64 7.84
C ILE A 70 -0.39 5.04 7.39
N GLU A 71 0.39 5.74 8.22
CA GLU A 71 0.90 7.07 7.87
C GLU A 71 2.12 6.99 6.95
N ASN A 72 3.03 6.05 7.23
CA ASN A 72 4.26 5.81 6.49
C ASN A 72 4.53 4.31 6.40
N CYS A 73 4.78 3.82 5.18
CA CYS A 73 5.11 2.43 4.91
C CYS A 73 6.57 2.33 4.42
N LEU A 74 7.40 1.58 5.14
CA LEU A 74 8.85 1.51 4.90
C LEU A 74 9.24 0.87 3.56
N ILE A 75 8.33 0.13 2.93
CA ILE A 75 8.57 -0.53 1.65
C ILE A 75 7.99 0.26 0.47
N GLU A 76 7.10 1.21 0.72
CA GLU A 76 6.40 1.97 -0.31
C GLU A 76 7.17 3.21 -0.72
N GLU A 77 7.00 3.61 -1.97
CA GLU A 77 7.62 4.82 -2.49
C GLU A 77 7.07 6.06 -1.74
N GLU A 78 7.97 6.95 -1.30
CA GLU A 78 7.63 8.06 -0.40
C GLU A 78 6.76 9.15 -1.04
N ARG A 79 6.94 9.44 -2.33
CA ARG A 79 6.08 10.36 -3.09
C ARG A 79 4.66 9.84 -3.17
N ALA A 80 4.46 8.52 -3.31
CA ALA A 80 3.12 7.94 -3.27
C ALA A 80 2.43 8.19 -1.91
N GLY A 81 3.15 8.01 -0.79
CA GLY A 81 2.64 8.35 0.53
C GLY A 81 2.25 9.83 0.68
N LYS A 82 3.07 10.75 0.13
CA LYS A 82 2.76 12.19 0.11
C LYS A 82 1.47 12.48 -0.67
N ILE A 83 1.30 11.87 -1.85
CA ILE A 83 0.11 12.04 -2.68
C ILE A 83 -1.14 11.51 -1.98
N ILE A 84 -1.07 10.36 -1.31
CA ILE A 84 -2.20 9.82 -0.53
C ILE A 84 -2.64 10.80 0.54
N ARG A 85 -1.69 11.38 1.29
CA ARG A 85 -2.00 12.40 2.31
C ARG A 85 -2.68 13.63 1.71
N THR A 86 -2.21 14.10 0.56
CA THR A 86 -2.88 15.19 -0.16
C THR A 86 -4.30 14.82 -0.56
N ILE A 87 -4.53 13.61 -1.08
CA ILE A 87 -5.88 13.15 -1.45
C ILE A 87 -6.80 13.07 -0.21
N LEU A 88 -6.30 12.58 0.93
CA LEU A 88 -7.06 12.56 2.19
C LEU A 88 -7.50 13.96 2.63
N GLN A 89 -6.60 14.93 2.51
CA GLN A 89 -6.91 16.33 2.82
C GLN A 89 -7.97 16.89 1.84
N LEU A 90 -7.84 16.63 0.54
CA LEU A 90 -8.83 17.06 -0.45
C LEU A 90 -10.19 16.40 -0.20
N MET A 91 -10.24 15.11 0.14
CA MET A 91 -11.49 14.43 0.49
C MET A 91 -12.20 15.13 1.65
N LYS A 92 -11.46 15.57 2.66
CA LYS A 92 -12.00 16.36 3.77
C LYS A 92 -12.58 17.70 3.29
N ASP A 93 -11.85 18.42 2.44
CA ASP A 93 -12.25 19.75 1.95
C ASP A 93 -13.47 19.71 1.01
N PHE A 94 -13.59 18.63 0.23
CA PHE A 94 -14.72 18.35 -0.67
C PHE A 94 -15.86 17.57 0.01
N LYS A 95 -15.71 17.19 1.28
CA LYS A 95 -16.66 16.37 2.03
C LYS A 95 -16.95 15.02 1.37
N TYR A 96 -15.97 14.46 0.66
CA TYR A 96 -16.05 13.10 0.14
C TYR A 96 -15.93 12.07 1.27
N ARG A 97 -16.64 10.96 1.09
CA ARG A 97 -16.64 9.84 2.02
C ARG A 97 -15.92 8.65 1.41
N ALA A 98 -15.10 7.98 2.22
CA ALA A 98 -14.65 6.64 1.93
C ALA A 98 -15.85 5.69 1.81
N TYR A 99 -15.66 4.58 1.11
CA TYR A 99 -16.67 3.55 1.00
C TYR A 99 -16.68 2.69 2.25
N ASP A 100 -17.87 2.38 2.72
CA ASP A 100 -18.15 1.49 3.84
C ASP A 100 -18.78 0.21 3.29
N GLU A 101 -18.08 -0.92 3.49
CA GLU A 101 -18.47 -2.22 2.95
C GLU A 101 -19.72 -2.79 3.62
N ASP A 102 -20.00 -2.42 4.88
CA ASP A 102 -21.10 -2.98 5.66
C ASP A 102 -22.45 -2.39 5.24
N ASN A 103 -22.50 -1.09 4.95
CA ASN A 103 -23.72 -0.38 4.55
C ASN A 103 -23.77 -0.02 3.06
N GLY A 104 -22.69 -0.24 2.31
CA GLY A 104 -22.61 0.05 0.87
C GLY A 104 -22.61 1.54 0.54
N TYR A 105 -22.30 2.41 1.49
CA TYR A 105 -22.34 3.86 1.32
C TYR A 105 -20.95 4.48 1.17
N GLY A 106 -20.87 5.61 0.46
CA GLY A 106 -19.63 6.34 0.22
C GLY A 106 -19.07 6.18 -1.19
N LEU A 107 -18.03 6.95 -1.50
CA LEU A 107 -17.54 7.12 -2.87
C LEU A 107 -16.18 6.46 -3.09
N PHE A 108 -15.19 6.75 -2.26
CA PHE A 108 -13.80 6.32 -2.46
C PHE A 108 -13.54 4.95 -1.84
N ARG A 109 -13.24 3.93 -2.65
CA ARG A 109 -12.87 2.58 -2.15
C ARG A 109 -11.37 2.45 -1.93
N HIS A 110 -10.60 2.77 -2.97
CA HIS A 110 -9.15 2.60 -2.98
C HIS A 110 -8.46 3.73 -3.73
N ILE A 111 -7.19 3.95 -3.40
CA ILE A 111 -6.27 4.78 -4.17
C ILE A 111 -5.12 3.89 -4.61
N LEU A 112 -4.84 3.85 -5.91
CA LEU A 112 -3.67 3.18 -6.47
C LEU A 112 -2.72 4.23 -7.01
N ILE A 113 -1.45 4.12 -6.64
CA ILE A 113 -0.39 4.99 -7.16
C ILE A 113 0.69 4.11 -7.78
N ARG A 114 1.11 4.44 -8.99
CA ARG A 114 2.29 3.86 -9.64
C ARG A 114 3.32 4.95 -9.90
N VAL A 115 4.55 4.70 -9.51
CA VAL A 115 5.68 5.61 -9.71
C VAL A 115 6.70 4.94 -10.63
N GLY A 116 6.97 5.53 -11.78
CA GLY A 116 8.09 5.16 -12.63
C GLY A 116 9.39 5.55 -11.93
N LYS A 117 10.18 4.56 -11.48
CA LYS A 117 11.43 4.85 -10.76
C LYS A 117 12.44 5.59 -11.63
N GLU A 118 12.58 5.18 -12.87
CA GLU A 118 13.51 5.78 -13.83
C GLU A 118 12.94 7.04 -14.49
N SER A 119 11.68 6.99 -14.97
CA SER A 119 11.07 8.13 -15.66
C SER A 119 10.61 9.26 -14.72
N GLY A 120 10.38 8.94 -13.44
CA GLY A 120 9.81 9.87 -12.46
C GLY A 120 8.31 10.12 -12.62
N GLU A 121 7.66 9.54 -13.65
CA GLU A 121 6.24 9.70 -13.92
C GLU A 121 5.38 9.05 -12.84
N ILE A 122 4.23 9.64 -12.54
CA ILE A 122 3.32 9.15 -11.51
C ILE A 122 1.92 9.01 -12.08
N LEU A 123 1.38 7.79 -12.00
CA LEU A 123 -0.02 7.49 -12.29
C LEU A 123 -0.80 7.40 -10.99
N VAL A 124 -1.84 8.22 -10.86
CA VAL A 124 -2.80 8.18 -9.76
C VAL A 124 -4.13 7.63 -10.30
N VAL A 125 -4.64 6.58 -9.66
CA VAL A 125 -5.93 5.98 -9.99
C VAL A 125 -6.83 6.04 -8.75
N LEU A 126 -7.99 6.67 -8.92
CA LEU A 126 -9.03 6.74 -7.91
C LEU A 126 -10.06 5.64 -8.19
N VAL A 127 -10.25 4.74 -7.23
CA VAL A 127 -11.23 3.64 -7.36
C VAL A 127 -12.50 4.05 -6.62
N LEU A 128 -13.55 4.31 -7.39
CA LEU A 128 -14.81 4.87 -6.89
C LEU A 128 -15.97 3.87 -7.06
N THR A 129 -17.03 4.04 -6.27
CA THR A 129 -18.30 3.29 -6.41
C THR A 129 -19.20 3.82 -7.51
N SER A 130 -18.98 5.07 -7.94
CA SER A 130 -19.78 5.77 -8.95
C SER A 130 -18.90 6.15 -10.14
N PRO A 131 -19.42 6.10 -11.38
CA PRO A 131 -18.71 6.64 -12.54
C PRO A 131 -18.60 8.17 -12.50
N ILE A 132 -19.39 8.82 -11.66
CA ILE A 132 -19.40 10.28 -11.48
C ILE A 132 -18.56 10.60 -10.25
N LEU A 133 -17.42 11.27 -10.47
CA LEU A 133 -16.73 12.03 -9.43
C LEU A 133 -17.41 13.39 -9.35
N PRO A 134 -18.12 13.72 -8.24
CA PRO A 134 -18.72 15.04 -8.10
C PRO A 134 -17.62 16.10 -8.21
N SER A 135 -17.96 17.30 -8.65
CA SER A 135 -17.08 18.46 -8.53
C SER A 135 -17.72 19.47 -7.59
N LYS A 136 -16.90 20.29 -6.95
CA LYS A 136 -17.40 21.41 -6.13
C LYS A 136 -17.89 22.50 -7.09
N ASN A 137 -19.19 22.78 -7.05
CA ASN A 137 -19.72 24.05 -7.55
C ASN A 137 -19.38 25.16 -6.56
#